data_AF-A0AAW3XLT0-F1
#
_entry.id   AF-A0AAW3XLT0-F1
#
_cell.length_a   1.000
_cell.length_b   1.000
_cell.length_c   1.000
_cell.angle_alpha   90.00
_cell.angle_beta   90.00
_cell.angle_gamma   90.00
#
_symmetry.space_group_name_H-M   'P 1'
#
loop_
_entity.id
_entity.type
_entity.pdbx_description
1 polymer ?
#
loop_
_entity_poly.entity_id
_entity_poly.type
_entity_poly.pdbx_seq_one_letter_code
_entity_poly.pdbx_strand_id
1 'polypeptide(L)'
;MNPIITAHQEIVIENSVRYIELLKSEATKILDEYWENWKARNQLISQTTYANGGKFMPGRFAPVFKKVGSSQKLTIVWKDFSPRFKNKIEHHGVVVKPKLGGYSVSCFKNALDWELEMFLETENKIKPIRELLAEYHQRKLADIKRLEKLKRLI
;
A
#
# COMPACT_ATOMS: atom_id res chain seq x y z
N MET A 1 2.63 40.51 -7.38
CA MET A 1 2.43 39.33 -8.24
C MET A 1 0.97 39.25 -8.68
N ASN A 2 0.67 38.73 -9.87
CA ASN A 2 -0.70 38.60 -10.36
C ASN A 2 -1.48 37.55 -9.53
N PRO A 3 -2.55 37.93 -8.80
CA PRO A 3 -3.36 37.01 -7.99
C PRO A 3 -3.86 35.78 -8.76
N ILE A 4 -3.99 35.89 -10.08
CA ILE A 4 -4.39 34.80 -10.98
C ILE A 4 -3.36 33.66 -10.97
N ILE A 5 -2.05 33.97 -10.91
CA ILE A 5 -0.98 32.96 -10.96
C ILE A 5 -0.97 32.13 -9.67
N THR A 6 -1.10 32.78 -8.50
CA THR A 6 -1.17 32.09 -7.21
C THR A 6 -2.43 31.25 -7.09
N ALA A 7 -3.58 31.76 -7.52
CA ALA A 7 -4.85 31.02 -7.51
C ALA A 7 -4.80 29.80 -8.44
N HIS A 8 -4.22 29.94 -9.64
CA HIS A 8 -4.02 28.80 -10.54
C HIS A 8 -3.16 27.71 -9.90
N GLN A 9 -2.06 28.09 -9.25
CA GLN A 9 -1.17 27.15 -8.60
C GLN A 9 -1.83 26.41 -7.43
N GLU A 10 -2.72 27.08 -6.68
CA GLU A 10 -3.53 26.48 -5.63
C GLU A 10 -4.50 25.43 -6.21
N ILE A 11 -5.17 25.72 -7.33
CA ILE A 11 -6.04 24.77 -8.04
C ILE A 11 -5.26 23.52 -8.50
N VAL A 12 -4.04 23.68 -9.01
CA VAL A 12 -3.20 22.54 -9.43
C VAL A 12 -2.86 21.63 -8.25
N ILE A 13 -2.56 22.21 -7.08
CA ILE A 13 -2.32 21.45 -5.85
C ILE A 13 -3.58 20.71 -5.41
N GLU A 14 -4.74 21.38 -5.42
CA GLU A 14 -6.02 20.76 -5.09
C GLU A 14 -6.36 19.57 -6.00
N ASN A 15 -6.16 19.73 -7.30
CA ASN A 15 -6.37 18.65 -8.27
C ASN A 15 -5.46 17.46 -7.97
N SER A 16 -4.20 17.69 -7.62
CA SER A 16 -3.28 16.62 -7.22
C SER A 16 -3.78 15.87 -5.97
N VAL A 17 -4.36 16.59 -5.00
CA VAL A 17 -4.99 15.97 -3.82
C VAL A 17 -6.19 15.12 -4.21
N ARG A 18 -7.07 15.63 -5.08
CA ARG A 18 -8.24 14.89 -5.57
C ARG A 18 -7.83 13.59 -6.28
N TYR A 19 -6.82 13.64 -7.15
CA TYR A 19 -6.31 12.44 -7.82
C TYR A 19 -5.74 11.41 -6.82
N ILE A 20 -5.02 11.84 -5.79
CA ILE A 20 -4.53 10.94 -4.74
C ILE A 20 -5.70 10.23 -4.02
N GLU A 21 -6.76 10.95 -3.68
CA GLU A 21 -7.94 10.34 -3.04
C GLU A 21 -8.70 9.39 -3.98
N LEU A 22 -8.79 9.70 -5.27
CA LEU A 22 -9.36 8.78 -6.27
C LEU A 22 -8.54 7.49 -6.39
N LEU A 23 -7.21 7.61 -6.50
CA LEU A 23 -6.30 6.45 -6.55
C LEU A 23 -6.41 5.59 -5.28
N LYS A 24 -6.53 6.24 -4.11
CA LYS A 24 -6.77 5.55 -2.84
C LYS A 24 -8.11 4.81 -2.86
N SER A 25 -9.19 5.44 -3.34
CA SER A 25 -10.51 4.81 -3.44
C SER A 25 -10.48 3.56 -4.31
N GLU A 26 -9.84 3.63 -5.49
CA GLU A 26 -9.69 2.47 -6.37
C GLU A 26 -8.83 1.37 -5.75
N ALA A 27 -7.71 1.73 -5.12
CA ALA A 27 -6.90 0.77 -4.40
C ALA A 27 -7.63 0.12 -3.21
N THR A 28 -8.49 0.85 -2.50
CA THR A 28 -9.29 0.30 -1.40
C THR A 28 -10.16 -0.86 -1.90
N LYS A 29 -10.84 -0.71 -3.03
CA LYS A 29 -11.67 -1.80 -3.60
C LYS A 29 -10.85 -3.08 -3.84
N ILE A 30 -9.65 -2.93 -4.41
CA ILE A 30 -8.75 -4.05 -4.70
C ILE A 30 -8.23 -4.68 -3.41
N LEU A 31 -7.87 -3.86 -2.42
CA LEU A 31 -7.39 -4.33 -1.13
C LEU A 31 -8.49 -5.06 -0.35
N ASP A 32 -9.71 -4.51 -0.33
CA ASP A 32 -10.85 -5.12 0.34
C ASP A 32 -11.19 -6.48 -0.29
N GLU A 33 -11.23 -6.56 -1.62
CA GLU A 33 -11.39 -7.82 -2.37
C GLU A 33 -10.31 -8.86 -1.96
N TYR A 34 -9.04 -8.45 -1.90
CA TYR A 34 -7.96 -9.32 -1.43
C TYR A 34 -8.21 -9.80 0.00
N TRP A 35 -8.55 -8.88 0.91
CA TRP A 35 -8.74 -9.18 2.33
C TRP A 35 -9.90 -10.13 2.57
N GLU A 36 -11.03 -9.97 1.87
CA GLU A 36 -12.15 -10.90 1.96
C GLU A 36 -11.75 -12.31 1.49
N ASN A 37 -11.13 -12.42 0.31
CA ASN A 37 -10.69 -13.71 -0.23
C ASN A 37 -9.65 -14.39 0.67
N TRP A 38 -8.70 -13.61 1.19
CA TRP A 38 -7.64 -14.10 2.06
C TRP A 38 -8.19 -14.58 3.41
N LYS A 39 -9.13 -13.83 4.02
CA LYS A 39 -9.80 -14.22 5.26
C LYS A 39 -10.64 -15.48 5.07
N ALA A 40 -11.43 -15.55 4.00
CA ALA A 40 -12.24 -16.72 3.68
C ALA A 40 -11.38 -17.98 3.48
N ARG A 41 -10.26 -17.85 2.77
CA ARG A 41 -9.33 -18.97 2.55
C ARG A 41 -8.65 -19.42 3.84
N ASN A 42 -8.23 -18.48 4.70
CA ASN A 42 -7.69 -18.81 6.02
C ASN A 42 -8.71 -19.45 6.94
N GLN A 43 -9.98 -19.03 6.87
CA GLN A 43 -11.07 -19.66 7.62
C GLN A 43 -11.29 -21.11 7.18
N LEU A 44 -11.27 -21.37 5.87
CA LEU A 44 -11.34 -22.74 5.34
C LEU A 44 -10.16 -23.59 5.81
N ILE A 45 -8.92 -23.09 5.69
CA ILE A 45 -7.72 -23.77 6.18
C ILE A 45 -7.84 -24.11 7.67
N SER A 46 -8.32 -23.15 8.47
CA SER A 46 -8.54 -23.35 9.90
C SER A 46 -9.50 -24.51 10.16
N GLN A 47 -10.68 -24.49 9.55
CA GLN A 47 -11.70 -25.53 9.70
C GLN A 47 -11.19 -26.92 9.30
N THR A 48 -10.53 -27.03 8.14
CA THR A 48 -9.99 -28.30 7.65
C THR A 48 -8.83 -28.81 8.52
N THR A 49 -7.99 -27.91 9.02
CA THR A 49 -6.85 -28.29 9.87
C THR A 49 -7.31 -28.86 11.21
N TYR A 50 -8.22 -28.16 11.90
CA TYR A 50 -8.71 -28.59 13.21
C TYR A 50 -9.51 -29.89 13.11
N ALA A 51 -10.29 -30.06 12.04
CA ALA A 51 -11.02 -31.32 11.78
C ALA A 51 -10.07 -32.52 11.59
N ASN A 52 -8.89 -32.30 11.02
CA ASN A 52 -7.94 -33.37 10.68
C ASN A 52 -6.77 -33.50 11.66
N GLY A 53 -6.75 -32.76 12.77
CA GLY A 53 -5.65 -32.76 13.75
C GLY A 53 -4.31 -32.27 13.18
N GLY A 54 -4.34 -31.52 12.06
CA GLY A 54 -3.16 -31.07 11.35
C GLY A 54 -2.48 -29.85 12.00
N LYS A 55 -1.33 -29.44 11.45
CA LYS A 55 -0.67 -28.19 11.81
C LYS A 55 -1.30 -27.02 11.05
N PHE A 56 -1.80 -26.02 11.77
CA PHE A 56 -2.39 -24.83 11.17
C PHE A 56 -1.32 -23.98 10.49
N MET A 57 -1.46 -23.82 9.17
CA MET A 57 -0.57 -23.02 8.33
C MET A 57 -1.40 -21.95 7.59
N PRO A 58 -1.69 -20.82 8.25
CA PRO A 58 -2.43 -19.74 7.61
C PRO A 58 -1.55 -19.02 6.58
N GLY A 59 -2.22 -18.38 5.63
CA GLY A 59 -1.62 -17.30 4.87
C GLY A 59 -1.17 -16.18 5.81
N ARG A 60 -0.10 -15.51 5.43
CA ARG A 60 0.60 -14.49 6.21
C ARG A 60 0.74 -13.17 5.48
N PHE A 61 0.65 -13.15 4.15
CA PHE A 61 0.93 -11.94 3.39
C PHE A 61 -0.34 -11.21 2.98
N ALA A 62 -0.37 -9.89 3.17
CA ALA A 62 -1.46 -9.06 2.67
C ALA A 62 -1.00 -7.63 2.35
N PRO A 63 -1.60 -6.96 1.36
CA PRO A 63 -1.32 -5.58 1.03
C PRO A 63 -2.06 -4.64 1.99
N VAL A 64 -1.42 -3.52 2.33
CA VAL A 64 -1.99 -2.47 3.17
C VAL A 64 -1.58 -1.09 2.69
N PHE A 65 -2.40 -0.10 2.99
CA PHE A 65 -1.96 1.29 2.91
C PHE A 65 -0.92 1.59 3.98
N LYS A 66 0.06 2.42 3.61
CA LYS A 66 1.08 2.94 4.51
C LYS A 66 1.32 4.41 4.20
N LYS A 67 1.37 5.24 5.24
CA LYS A 67 1.87 6.61 5.16
C LYS A 67 3.38 6.61 5.43
N VAL A 68 4.16 7.30 4.60
CA VAL A 68 5.62 7.31 4.64
C VAL A 68 6.15 8.73 4.81
N GLY A 69 7.09 8.88 5.74
CA GLY A 69 7.80 10.14 6.02
C GLY A 69 6.93 11.18 6.71
N SER A 70 7.55 12.33 7.03
CA SER A 70 6.87 13.48 7.64
C SER A 70 5.75 14.05 6.76
N SER A 71 5.92 13.98 5.43
CA SER A 71 4.91 14.41 4.46
C SER A 71 3.71 13.47 4.33
N GLN A 72 3.66 12.38 5.11
CA GLN A 72 2.53 11.44 5.14
C GLN A 72 2.15 10.91 3.74
N LYS A 73 3.15 10.63 2.88
CA LYS A 73 2.92 10.11 1.52
C LYS A 73 2.23 8.76 1.60
N LEU A 74 1.07 8.64 0.97
CA LEU A 74 0.32 7.40 0.90
C LEU A 74 0.94 6.48 -0.15
N THR A 75 1.10 5.21 0.21
CA THR A 75 1.50 4.16 -0.72
C THR A 75 0.90 2.83 -0.27
N ILE A 76 1.06 1.80 -1.09
CA ILE A 76 0.59 0.44 -0.83
C ILE A 76 1.81 -0.45 -0.64
N VAL A 77 1.87 -1.16 0.48
CA VAL A 77 2.96 -2.09 0.81
C VAL A 77 2.43 -3.46 1.15
N TRP A 78 3.26 -4.48 0.94
CA TRP A 78 2.97 -5.81 1.44
C TRP A 78 3.47 -5.96 2.87
N LYS A 79 2.69 -6.65 3.70
CA LYS A 79 3.05 -7.00 5.08
C LYS A 79 3.03 -8.50 5.28
N ASP A 80 3.95 -8.95 6.10
CA ASP A 80 4.05 -10.28 6.69
C ASP A 80 3.40 -10.25 8.08
N PHE A 81 2.25 -10.88 8.20
CA PHE A 81 1.47 -11.03 9.43
C PHE A 81 1.85 -12.27 10.23
N SER A 82 2.87 -13.02 9.82
CA SER A 82 3.39 -14.11 10.65
C SER A 82 3.83 -13.59 12.03
N PRO A 83 3.59 -14.38 13.09
CA PRO A 83 3.93 -13.97 14.44
C PRO A 83 5.45 -13.83 14.58
N ARG A 84 5.88 -12.70 15.14
CA ARG A 84 7.29 -12.46 15.48
C ARG A 84 7.42 -12.12 16.94
N PHE A 85 8.29 -12.85 17.63
CA PHE A 85 8.57 -12.62 19.04
C PHE A 85 9.76 -11.68 19.20
N LYS A 86 9.56 -10.57 19.92
CA LYS A 86 10.64 -9.71 20.40
C LYS A 86 10.44 -9.49 21.89
N ASN A 87 11.45 -9.80 22.71
CA ASN A 87 11.36 -9.69 24.17
C ASN A 87 10.12 -10.39 24.78
N LYS A 88 9.78 -11.59 24.26
CA LYS A 88 8.56 -12.34 24.64
C LYS A 88 7.21 -11.66 24.32
N ILE A 89 7.23 -10.57 23.56
CA ILE A 89 6.03 -9.90 23.04
C ILE A 89 5.86 -10.31 21.58
N GLU A 90 4.64 -10.71 21.23
CA GLU A 90 4.26 -11.07 19.87
C GLU A 90 3.91 -9.82 19.05
N HIS A 91 4.45 -9.74 17.84
CA HIS A 91 4.25 -8.65 16.90
C HIS A 91 3.89 -9.22 15.53
N HIS A 92 2.99 -8.53 14.82
CA HIS A 92 2.55 -8.88 13.47
C HIS A 92 2.70 -7.70 12.50
N GLY A 93 2.70 -7.99 11.21
CA GLY A 93 2.58 -6.97 10.16
C GLY A 93 3.90 -6.28 9.83
N VAL A 94 4.99 -7.06 9.74
CA VAL A 94 6.29 -6.55 9.28
C VAL A 94 6.21 -6.23 7.80
N VAL A 95 6.70 -5.06 7.40
CA VAL A 95 6.70 -4.66 5.99
C VAL A 95 7.65 -5.54 5.19
N VAL A 96 7.14 -6.17 4.14
CA VAL A 96 7.92 -6.89 3.14
C VAL A 96 8.72 -5.87 2.35
N LYS A 97 10.04 -6.07 2.24
CA LYS A 97 10.90 -5.16 1.48
C LYS A 97 10.82 -5.49 -0.01
N PRO A 98 10.47 -4.54 -0.89
CA PRO A 98 10.56 -4.75 -2.33
C PRO A 98 12.03 -4.86 -2.76
N LYS A 99 12.27 -5.48 -3.93
CA LYS A 99 13.56 -5.47 -4.62
C LYS A 99 13.66 -4.24 -5.53
N LEU A 100 14.80 -4.08 -6.23
CA LEU A 100 15.03 -2.96 -7.14
C LEU A 100 13.92 -2.81 -8.20
N GLY A 101 13.37 -3.94 -8.70
CA GLY A 101 12.26 -3.96 -9.65
C GLY A 101 10.84 -3.97 -9.02
N GLY A 102 10.72 -3.72 -7.72
CA GLY A 102 9.45 -3.79 -6.99
C GLY A 102 9.21 -5.12 -6.29
N TYR A 103 7.94 -5.45 -6.03
CA TYR A 103 7.55 -6.73 -5.45
C TYR A 103 7.58 -7.83 -6.50
N SER A 104 8.13 -8.97 -6.14
CA SER A 104 8.13 -10.19 -6.93
C SER A 104 7.93 -11.37 -5.98
N VAL A 105 7.61 -12.55 -6.51
CA VAL A 105 7.45 -13.80 -5.72
C VAL A 105 8.61 -14.00 -4.75
N SER A 106 9.84 -13.72 -5.19
CA SER A 106 11.06 -13.85 -4.39
C SER A 106 11.14 -12.94 -3.15
N CYS A 107 10.25 -11.96 -3.01
CA CYS A 107 10.13 -11.12 -1.81
C CYS A 107 9.41 -11.84 -0.65
N PHE A 108 8.63 -12.90 -0.95
CA PHE A 108 7.70 -13.55 -0.03
C PHE A 108 8.24 -14.89 0.43
N LYS A 109 9.18 -14.86 1.37
CA LYS A 109 9.78 -16.09 1.92
C LYS A 109 8.74 -16.90 2.68
N ASN A 110 8.71 -18.21 2.42
CA ASN A 110 7.77 -19.15 3.05
C ASN A 110 6.30 -18.84 2.77
N ALA A 111 6.01 -18.16 1.66
CA ALA A 111 4.64 -18.04 1.15
C ALA A 111 4.14 -19.40 0.69
N LEU A 112 2.85 -19.63 0.88
CA LEU A 112 2.14 -20.76 0.29
C LEU A 112 1.88 -20.47 -1.19
N ASP A 113 1.78 -21.51 -2.02
CA ASP A 113 1.57 -21.35 -3.47
C ASP A 113 0.35 -20.48 -3.78
N TRP A 114 -0.74 -20.69 -3.04
CA TRP A 114 -1.95 -19.89 -3.19
C TRP A 114 -1.80 -18.43 -2.76
N GLU A 115 -0.92 -18.13 -1.79
CA GLU A 115 -0.61 -16.75 -1.44
C GLU A 115 0.14 -16.07 -2.57
N LEU A 116 1.01 -16.82 -3.26
CA LEU A 116 1.77 -16.32 -4.41
C LEU A 116 0.85 -16.04 -5.61
N GLU A 117 -0.14 -16.91 -5.84
CA GLU A 117 -1.19 -16.69 -6.86
C GLU A 117 -1.97 -15.39 -6.56
N MET A 118 -2.55 -15.28 -5.36
CA MET A 118 -3.29 -14.08 -4.95
C MET A 118 -2.41 -12.83 -4.97
N PHE A 119 -1.14 -12.95 -4.56
CA PHE A 119 -0.16 -11.88 -4.65
C PHE A 119 0.03 -11.42 -6.09
N LEU A 120 0.27 -12.32 -7.04
CA LEU A 120 0.54 -11.97 -8.44
C LEU A 120 -0.65 -11.24 -9.07
N GLU A 121 -1.86 -11.77 -8.87
CA GLU A 121 -3.10 -11.15 -9.37
C GLU A 121 -3.29 -9.74 -8.81
N THR A 122 -3.07 -9.59 -7.50
CA THR A 122 -3.29 -8.33 -6.81
C THR A 122 -2.20 -7.31 -7.12
N GLU A 123 -0.94 -7.73 -7.13
CA GLU A 123 0.22 -6.88 -7.44
C GLU A 123 0.09 -6.27 -8.84
N ASN A 124 -0.39 -7.03 -9.82
CA ASN A 124 -0.65 -6.51 -11.17
C ASN A 124 -1.69 -5.38 -11.19
N LYS A 125 -2.71 -5.44 -10.32
CA LYS A 125 -3.72 -4.38 -10.18
C LYS A 125 -3.19 -3.16 -9.40
N ILE A 126 -2.47 -3.38 -8.29
CA ILE A 126 -2.05 -2.29 -7.40
C ILE A 126 -0.74 -1.60 -7.81
N LYS A 127 0.14 -2.26 -8.58
CA LYS A 127 1.40 -1.69 -9.04
C LYS A 127 1.23 -0.36 -9.79
N PRO A 128 0.38 -0.24 -10.84
CA PRO A 128 0.18 1.03 -11.53
C PRO A 128 -0.38 2.10 -10.59
N ILE A 129 -1.29 1.74 -9.67
CA ILE A 129 -1.82 2.69 -8.68
C ILE A 129 -0.71 3.18 -7.74
N ARG A 130 0.19 2.30 -7.30
CA ARG A 130 1.32 2.63 -6.44
C ARG A 130 2.28 3.61 -7.12
N GLU A 131 2.55 3.40 -8.40
CA GLU A 131 3.39 4.28 -9.23
C GLU A 131 2.75 5.67 -9.38
N LEU A 132 1.46 5.73 -9.73
CA LEU A 132 0.72 6.99 -9.83
C LEU A 132 0.65 7.73 -8.48
N LEU A 133 0.39 7.03 -7.37
CA LEU A 133 0.42 7.63 -6.04
C LEU A 133 1.76 8.31 -5.75
N ALA A 134 2.87 7.63 -6.07
CA ALA A 134 4.21 8.20 -5.88
C ALA A 134 4.42 9.46 -6.72
N GLU A 135 3.99 9.42 -7.99
CA GLU A 135 4.09 10.54 -8.93
C GLU A 135 3.27 11.75 -8.48
N TYR A 136 1.99 11.58 -8.18
CA TYR A 136 1.12 12.69 -7.74
C TYR A 136 1.57 13.27 -6.40
N HIS A 137 2.08 12.44 -5.48
CA HIS A 137 2.68 12.96 -4.24
C HIS A 137 3.94 13.80 -4.52
N GLN A 138 4.78 13.39 -5.46
CA GLN A 138 5.97 14.17 -5.84
C GLN A 138 5.59 15.49 -6.50
N ARG A 139 4.64 15.48 -7.45
CA ARG A 139 4.12 16.67 -8.12
C ARG A 139 3.52 17.66 -7.12
N LYS A 140 2.62 17.19 -6.25
CA LYS A 140 2.02 18.00 -5.17
C LYS A 140 3.07 18.73 -4.34
N LEU A 141 4.12 18.02 -3.91
CA LEU A 141 5.18 18.64 -3.09
C LEU A 141 6.00 19.67 -3.87
N ALA A 142 6.27 19.43 -5.16
CA ALA A 142 6.95 20.39 -6.01
C ALA A 142 6.11 21.66 -6.19
N ASP A 143 4.81 21.51 -6.40
CA ASP A 143 3.86 22.60 -6.59
C ASP A 143 3.67 23.45 -5.32
N ILE A 144 3.62 22.82 -4.14
CA ILE A 144 3.63 23.53 -2.85
C ILE A 144 4.89 24.40 -2.72
N LYS A 145 6.08 23.83 -2.99
CA LYS A 145 7.33 24.58 -2.93
C LYS A 145 7.38 25.74 -3.92
N ARG A 146 6.83 25.56 -5.12
CA ARG A 146 6.70 26.63 -6.13
C ARG A 146 5.81 27.75 -5.62
N LEU A 147 4.65 27.41 -5.06
CA LEU A 147 3.73 28.39 -4.48
C LEU A 147 4.37 29.18 -3.34
N GLU A 148 5.10 28.52 -2.43
CA GLU A 148 5.83 29.18 -1.36
C GLU A 148 6.88 30.15 -1.90
N LYS A 149 7.63 29.75 -2.93
CA LYS A 149 8.62 30.64 -3.57
C LYS A 149 7.95 31.85 -4.21
N LEU A 150 6.81 31.66 -4.88
CA LEU A 150 6.03 32.75 -5.47
C LEU A 150 5.55 33.75 -4.40
N LYS A 151 5.07 33.24 -3.26
CA LYS A 151 4.62 34.06 -2.12
C LYS A 151 5.75 34.88 -1.47
N ARG A 152 7.00 34.41 -1.51
CA ARG A 152 8.19 35.12 -0.97
C ARG A 152 8.78 36.20 -1.88
N LEU A 153 8.32 36.30 -3.13
CA LEU A 153 8.71 37.37 -4.06
C LEU A 153 7.90 38.66 -3.81
N ILE A 154 7.21 38.72 -2.68
CA ILE A 154 6.41 39.82 -2.13
C ILE A 154 7.10 40.22 -0.83
#